data_AF-A0A1T5B097-F1
#
_entry.id   AF-A0A1T5B097-F1
#
_cell.length_a   1.000
_cell.length_b   1.000
_cell.length_c   1.000
_cell.angle_alpha   90.00
_cell.angle_beta   90.00
_cell.angle_gamma   90.00
#
_symmetry.space_group_name_H-M   'P 1'
#
loop_
_entity.id
_entity.type
_entity.pdbx_description
1 polymer ?
#
loop_
_entity_poly.entity_id
_entity_poly.type
_entity_poly.pdbx_seq_one_letter_code
_entity_poly.pdbx_strand_id
1 'polypeptide(L)'
;MKTQPIFNILEGFDFSNLDNPEFKEDAVREELVVPIIKGLGYRISKPNQIIRSRKLLHPFVSIGSKREKIYIIPDYLFEVNDRPAWIMDAKGPREALVKSKHVEQAYSYAMHNEIRVNYFALCNGYEFVLYDVSKIEPVLRFPLPAISLYWGDLQRILSPQTIFNNAQAKLAKDLGLHLKRLGFDQFESMFFPSVPLTNIGQLDPDMYSTSGAIINDGERFVVTFDFDALTFQQLKGKIPDTAFNDLSKRENGPRKAVSFANDAFVVHIDCRVGSQLEENTDEIFQPLVVNRFI
;
A
#
# COMPACT_ATOMS: atom_id res chain seq x y z
N MET A 1 17.26 22.59 -1.22
CA MET A 1 16.63 21.27 -1.21
C MET A 1 15.42 21.32 -2.14
N LYS A 2 15.32 20.44 -3.15
CA LYS A 2 14.14 20.34 -4.02
C LYS A 2 13.35 19.12 -3.58
N THR A 3 12.25 19.32 -2.85
CA THR A 3 11.27 18.25 -2.59
C THR A 3 10.37 18.13 -3.82
N GLN A 4 9.92 16.91 -4.13
CA GLN A 4 8.84 16.71 -5.08
C GLN A 4 7.61 16.20 -4.33
N PRO A 5 6.44 16.82 -4.52
CA PRO A 5 5.22 16.36 -3.87
C PRO A 5 4.85 14.98 -4.43
N ILE A 6 4.57 14.03 -3.54
CA ILE A 6 4.00 12.73 -3.90
C ILE A 6 2.51 12.95 -4.11
N PHE A 7 1.94 12.33 -5.15
CA PHE A 7 0.50 12.36 -5.38
C PHE A 7 -0.26 11.87 -4.14
N ASN A 8 -1.15 12.72 -3.61
CA ASN A 8 -2.01 12.38 -2.48
C ASN A 8 -3.47 12.60 -2.86
N ILE A 9 -4.24 11.50 -2.94
CA ILE A 9 -5.66 11.56 -3.31
C ILE A 9 -6.52 12.30 -2.27
N LEU A 10 -6.03 12.43 -1.04
CA LEU A 10 -6.68 13.14 0.07
C LEU A 10 -5.98 14.47 0.37
N GLU A 11 -5.26 15.04 -0.60
CA GLU A 11 -4.65 16.37 -0.44
C GLU A 11 -5.73 17.39 -0.06
N GLY A 12 -5.48 18.12 1.03
CA GLY A 12 -6.40 19.12 1.57
C GLY A 12 -7.38 18.61 2.65
N PHE A 13 -7.45 17.31 2.92
CA PHE A 13 -8.21 16.83 4.07
C PHE A 13 -7.42 17.01 5.39
N ASP A 14 -8.03 17.67 6.37
CA ASP A 14 -7.47 17.79 7.71
C ASP A 14 -7.91 16.61 8.59
N PHE A 15 -6.97 15.72 8.88
CA PHE A 15 -7.21 14.51 9.68
C PHE A 15 -7.54 14.78 11.15
N SER A 16 -7.32 15.98 11.67
CA SER A 16 -7.79 16.36 13.01
C SER A 16 -9.33 16.37 13.11
N ASN A 17 -10.03 16.48 11.98
CA ASN A 17 -11.49 16.38 11.95
C ASN A 17 -12.01 15.01 12.42
N LEU A 18 -11.20 13.96 12.37
CA LEU A 18 -11.57 12.63 12.87
C LEU A 18 -11.77 12.60 14.39
N ASP A 19 -11.20 13.57 15.12
CA ASP A 19 -11.38 13.71 16.56
C ASP A 19 -12.72 14.37 16.92
N ASN A 20 -13.41 14.99 15.94
CA ASN A 20 -14.73 15.57 16.14
C ASN A 20 -15.77 14.46 16.38
N PRO A 21 -16.49 14.45 17.53
CA PRO A 21 -17.51 13.45 17.82
C PRO A 21 -18.66 13.36 16.80
N GLU A 22 -18.88 14.42 16.02
CA GLU A 22 -19.89 14.45 14.96
C GLU A 22 -19.36 13.92 13.62
N PHE A 23 -18.05 13.67 13.48
CA PHE A 23 -17.48 13.00 12.32
C PHE A 23 -17.73 11.49 12.41
N LYS A 24 -18.86 11.06 11.85
CA LYS A 24 -19.36 9.68 11.93
C LYS A 24 -19.09 8.92 10.62
N GLU A 25 -19.60 7.69 10.55
CA GLU A 25 -19.41 6.78 9.42
C GLU A 25 -19.83 7.39 8.06
N ASP A 26 -20.89 8.19 8.05
CA ASP A 26 -21.34 8.93 6.87
C ASP A 26 -20.33 9.98 6.41
N ALA A 27 -19.65 10.66 7.33
CA ALA A 27 -18.56 11.58 7.00
C ALA A 27 -17.33 10.84 6.49
N VAL A 28 -16.94 9.71 7.10
CA VAL A 28 -15.87 8.82 6.58
C VAL A 28 -16.20 8.39 5.14
N ARG A 29 -17.47 8.05 4.90
CA ARG A 29 -17.97 7.61 3.61
C ARG A 29 -17.79 8.70 2.54
N GLU A 30 -18.23 9.92 2.79
CA GLU A 30 -18.24 10.97 1.76
C GLU A 30 -16.91 11.75 1.65
N GLU A 31 -16.24 12.03 2.76
CA GLU A 31 -15.04 12.87 2.78
C GLU A 31 -13.74 12.09 2.47
N LEU A 32 -13.73 10.77 2.69
CA LEU A 32 -12.50 9.97 2.58
C LEU A 32 -12.65 8.84 1.56
N VAL A 33 -13.67 8.01 1.74
CA VAL A 33 -13.89 6.85 0.90
C VAL A 33 -14.24 7.25 -0.55
N VAL A 34 -15.13 8.21 -0.75
CA VAL A 34 -15.54 8.65 -2.10
C VAL A 34 -14.38 9.19 -2.94
N PRO A 35 -13.49 10.06 -2.43
CA PRO A 35 -12.29 10.48 -3.15
C PRO A 35 -11.42 9.30 -3.58
N ILE A 36 -11.17 8.33 -2.68
CA ILE A 36 -10.32 7.16 -2.95
C ILE A 36 -10.90 6.32 -4.11
N ILE A 37 -12.18 5.96 -4.03
CA ILE A 37 -12.79 5.07 -5.03
C ILE A 37 -12.94 5.75 -6.40
N LYS A 38 -13.15 7.08 -6.41
CA LYS A 38 -13.12 7.87 -7.65
C LYS A 38 -11.71 7.96 -8.21
N GLY A 39 -10.70 8.15 -7.36
CA GLY A 39 -9.28 8.15 -7.75
C GLY A 39 -8.83 6.82 -8.35
N LEU A 40 -9.37 5.70 -7.86
CA LEU A 40 -9.13 4.36 -8.43
C LEU A 40 -9.75 4.17 -9.82
N GLY A 41 -10.65 5.07 -10.24
CA GLY A 41 -11.27 5.04 -11.57
C GLY A 41 -12.70 4.49 -11.60
N TYR A 42 -13.34 4.30 -10.44
CA TYR A 42 -14.76 3.94 -10.37
C TYR A 42 -15.66 5.18 -10.42
N ARG A 43 -16.85 5.03 -11.01
CA ARG A 43 -17.82 6.10 -11.27
C ARG A 43 -19.24 5.62 -10.95
N ILE A 44 -20.19 6.53 -10.88
CA ILE A 44 -21.61 6.16 -10.67
C ILE A 44 -22.18 5.40 -11.88
N SER A 45 -21.59 5.60 -13.06
CA SER A 45 -21.98 4.98 -14.32
C SER A 45 -21.02 3.85 -14.72
N LYS A 46 -21.52 2.97 -15.59
CA LYS A 46 -20.71 2.00 -16.35
C LYS A 46 -19.58 2.69 -17.14
N PRO A 47 -18.50 1.96 -17.50
CA PRO A 47 -18.28 0.53 -17.28
C PRO A 47 -17.73 0.15 -15.89
N ASN A 48 -17.18 1.11 -15.14
CA ASN A 48 -16.56 0.89 -13.83
C ASN A 48 -17.45 1.50 -12.76
N GLN A 49 -18.45 0.75 -12.31
CA GLN A 49 -19.57 1.28 -11.56
C GLN A 49 -19.37 1.16 -10.04
N ILE A 50 -19.77 2.21 -9.31
CA ILE A 50 -19.97 2.24 -7.87
C ILE A 50 -21.46 1.98 -7.62
N ILE A 51 -21.77 0.88 -6.94
CA ILE A 51 -23.12 0.51 -6.54
C ILE A 51 -23.23 0.66 -5.03
N ARG A 52 -24.13 1.52 -4.60
CA ARG A 52 -24.46 1.74 -3.18
C ARG A 52 -25.74 1.01 -2.82
N SER A 53 -25.89 0.64 -1.55
CA SER A 53 -27.15 0.15 -0.99
C SER A 53 -27.72 -1.10 -1.69
N ARG A 54 -26.86 -1.96 -2.27
CA ARG A 54 -27.27 -3.23 -2.87
C ARG A 54 -27.82 -4.15 -1.77
N LYS A 55 -29.11 -4.50 -1.86
CA LYS A 55 -29.73 -5.45 -0.94
C LYS A 55 -29.36 -6.88 -1.34
N LEU A 56 -28.62 -7.57 -0.47
CA LEU A 56 -28.24 -8.97 -0.63
C LEU A 56 -29.07 -9.81 0.33
N LEU A 57 -29.72 -10.87 -0.15
CA LEU A 57 -30.57 -11.70 0.69
C LEU A 57 -29.70 -12.60 1.58
N HIS A 58 -29.76 -12.42 2.91
CA HIS A 58 -28.99 -13.22 3.83
C HIS A 58 -29.27 -14.72 3.62
N PRO A 59 -28.24 -15.54 3.34
CA PRO A 59 -28.44 -16.90 2.85
C PRO A 59 -29.08 -17.86 3.87
N PHE A 60 -29.12 -17.49 5.16
CA PHE A 60 -29.64 -18.35 6.23
C PHE A 60 -30.42 -17.58 7.28
N VAL A 61 -31.73 -17.43 7.10
CA VAL A 61 -32.64 -17.02 8.19
C VAL A 61 -33.94 -17.81 8.10
N SER A 62 -34.03 -18.86 8.91
CA SER A 62 -35.28 -19.54 9.22
C SER A 62 -35.46 -19.48 10.72
N ILE A 63 -36.45 -18.74 11.21
CA ILE A 63 -36.78 -18.70 12.64
C ILE A 63 -38.02 -19.57 12.81
N GLY A 64 -37.81 -20.84 13.15
CA GLY A 64 -38.88 -21.86 13.16
C GLY A 64 -39.41 -22.15 11.75
N SER A 65 -40.74 -22.18 11.59
CA SER A 65 -41.42 -22.41 10.31
C SER A 65 -41.63 -21.14 9.46
N LYS A 66 -41.24 -19.97 9.96
CA LYS A 66 -41.31 -18.70 9.21
C LYS A 66 -39.97 -18.39 8.57
N ARG A 67 -39.99 -18.20 7.24
CA ARG A 67 -38.89 -17.61 6.48
C ARG A 67 -39.08 -16.11 6.42
N GLU A 68 -38.28 -15.37 7.17
CA GLU A 68 -38.18 -13.92 7.07
C GLU A 68 -37.01 -13.56 6.14
N LYS A 69 -37.24 -12.63 5.21
CA LYS A 69 -36.19 -12.14 4.31
C LYS A 69 -35.37 -11.07 5.02
N ILE A 70 -34.20 -11.44 5.53
CA ILE A 70 -33.22 -10.48 6.05
C ILE A 70 -32.30 -10.08 4.91
N TYR A 71 -32.06 -8.78 4.76
CA TYR A 71 -31.10 -8.26 3.80
C TYR A 71 -29.85 -7.78 4.52
N ILE A 72 -28.72 -8.01 3.90
CA ILE A 72 -27.45 -7.38 4.24
C ILE A 72 -27.06 -6.42 3.12
N ILE A 73 -26.42 -5.31 3.49
CA ILE A 73 -26.19 -4.19 2.58
C ILE A 73 -24.75 -3.72 2.79
N PRO A 74 -23.82 -3.97 1.85
CA PRO A 74 -22.52 -3.30 1.86
C PRO A 74 -22.69 -1.81 1.55
N ASP A 75 -21.80 -0.98 2.09
CA ASP A 75 -21.74 0.42 1.69
C ASP A 75 -21.46 0.58 0.19
N TYR A 76 -20.50 -0.20 -0.31
CA TYR A 76 -20.08 -0.17 -1.70
C TYR A 76 -19.85 -1.56 -2.28
N LEU A 77 -20.44 -1.78 -3.45
CA LEU A 77 -20.08 -2.82 -4.39
C LEU A 77 -19.50 -2.16 -5.64
N PHE A 78 -18.37 -2.66 -6.12
CA PHE A 78 -17.75 -2.19 -7.34
C PHE A 78 -17.97 -3.19 -8.46
N GLU A 79 -18.32 -2.71 -9.64
CA GLU A 79 -18.44 -3.52 -10.86
C GLU A 79 -17.52 -2.98 -11.95
N VAL A 80 -17.00 -3.89 -12.77
CA VAL A 80 -16.20 -3.57 -13.96
C VAL A 80 -16.74 -4.40 -15.11
N ASN A 81 -17.24 -3.75 -16.15
CA ASN A 81 -17.90 -4.39 -17.29
C ASN A 81 -18.99 -5.39 -16.86
N ASP A 82 -19.89 -4.94 -15.98
CA ASP A 82 -21.03 -5.72 -15.45
C ASP A 82 -20.64 -6.97 -14.64
N ARG A 83 -19.39 -7.02 -14.18
CA ARG A 83 -18.88 -8.07 -13.29
C ARG A 83 -18.52 -7.49 -11.92
N PRO A 84 -19.02 -8.06 -10.81
CA PRO A 84 -18.57 -7.73 -9.46
C PRO A 84 -17.05 -7.83 -9.32
N ALA A 85 -16.44 -6.79 -8.79
CA ALA A 85 -14.99 -6.60 -8.75
C ALA A 85 -14.45 -6.74 -7.32
N TRP A 86 -14.98 -5.94 -6.39
CA TRP A 86 -14.68 -5.99 -4.96
C TRP A 86 -15.76 -5.24 -4.17
N ILE A 87 -15.72 -5.30 -2.84
CA ILE A 87 -16.65 -4.58 -1.95
C ILE A 87 -15.90 -3.78 -0.90
N MET A 88 -16.55 -2.75 -0.36
CA MET A 88 -16.00 -1.96 0.75
C MET A 88 -17.07 -1.54 1.74
N ASP A 89 -16.70 -1.53 3.01
CA ASP A 89 -17.53 -1.05 4.12
C ASP A 89 -16.78 0.06 4.88
N ALA A 90 -17.42 1.21 5.06
CA ALA A 90 -16.92 2.27 5.92
C ALA A 90 -17.36 2.00 7.37
N LYS A 91 -16.59 2.52 8.33
CA LYS A 91 -16.93 2.51 9.76
C LYS A 91 -16.67 3.88 10.37
N GLY A 92 -17.24 4.13 11.54
CA GLY A 92 -16.92 5.33 12.31
C GLY A 92 -15.46 5.32 12.81
N PRO A 93 -14.82 6.48 13.05
CA PRO A 93 -13.39 6.57 13.38
C PRO A 93 -12.91 5.76 14.58
N ARG A 94 -13.80 5.43 15.51
CA ARG A 94 -13.47 4.69 16.75
C ARG A 94 -13.65 3.17 16.63
N GLU A 95 -14.11 2.68 15.48
CA GLU A 95 -14.34 1.25 15.26
C GLU A 95 -13.04 0.55 14.84
N ALA A 96 -12.80 -0.65 15.40
CA ALA A 96 -11.65 -1.47 15.06
C ALA A 96 -11.85 -2.21 13.73
N LEU A 97 -10.85 -2.18 12.83
CA LEU A 97 -10.95 -2.78 11.49
C LEU A 97 -10.29 -4.16 11.35
N VAL A 98 -9.61 -4.64 12.39
CA VAL A 98 -8.88 -5.90 12.39
C VAL A 98 -9.28 -6.71 13.61
N LYS A 99 -9.43 -8.04 13.45
CA LYS A 99 -9.93 -8.95 14.51
C LYS A 99 -11.23 -8.45 15.14
N SER A 100 -12.13 -7.93 14.30
CA SER A 100 -13.42 -7.38 14.73
C SER A 100 -14.56 -8.00 13.93
N LYS A 101 -15.79 -7.89 14.47
CA LYS A 101 -17.03 -8.31 13.79
C LYS A 101 -17.23 -7.67 12.41
N HIS A 102 -16.59 -6.52 12.16
CA HIS A 102 -16.68 -5.82 10.88
C HIS A 102 -15.96 -6.56 9.76
N VAL A 103 -14.90 -7.31 10.09
CA VAL A 103 -14.20 -8.17 9.13
C VAL A 103 -15.12 -9.30 8.67
N GLU A 104 -15.78 -9.98 9.61
CA GLU A 104 -16.75 -11.05 9.33
C GLU A 104 -17.93 -10.53 8.50
N GLN A 105 -18.42 -9.32 8.84
CA GLN A 105 -19.50 -8.65 8.11
C GLN A 105 -19.10 -8.39 6.65
N ALA A 106 -17.97 -7.71 6.40
CA ALA A 106 -17.52 -7.42 5.04
C ALA A 106 -17.17 -8.70 4.26
N TYR A 107 -16.54 -9.69 4.91
CA TYR A 107 -16.29 -11.01 4.32
C TYR A 107 -17.59 -11.68 3.85
N SER A 108 -18.67 -11.61 4.65
CA SER A 108 -19.96 -12.19 4.28
C SER A 108 -20.55 -11.57 3.00
N TYR A 109 -20.28 -10.29 2.74
CA TYR A 109 -20.69 -9.60 1.51
C TYR A 109 -19.88 -10.08 0.32
N ALA A 110 -18.57 -10.18 0.48
CA ALA A 110 -17.66 -10.61 -0.58
C ALA A 110 -17.96 -12.04 -1.05
N MET A 111 -18.28 -12.94 -0.12
CA MET A 111 -18.59 -14.34 -0.39
C MET A 111 -20.06 -14.59 -0.75
N HIS A 112 -20.92 -13.57 -0.70
CA HIS A 112 -22.33 -13.69 -1.01
C HIS A 112 -22.54 -14.28 -2.43
N ASN A 113 -23.53 -15.15 -2.60
CA ASN A 113 -23.74 -15.90 -3.84
C ASN A 113 -23.96 -15.01 -5.08
N GLU A 114 -24.59 -13.85 -4.91
CA GLU A 114 -24.79 -12.82 -5.95
C GLU A 114 -23.52 -12.00 -6.27
N ILE A 115 -22.51 -11.99 -5.38
CA ILE A 115 -21.35 -11.10 -5.48
C ILE A 115 -20.08 -11.87 -5.84
N ARG A 116 -19.63 -12.80 -4.98
CA ARG A 116 -18.43 -13.65 -5.14
C ARG A 116 -17.21 -12.91 -5.70
N VAL A 117 -16.61 -12.06 -4.88
CA VAL A 117 -15.40 -11.30 -5.22
C VAL A 117 -14.21 -11.74 -4.37
N ASN A 118 -13.00 -11.51 -4.87
CA ASN A 118 -11.77 -11.92 -4.18
C ASN A 118 -11.36 -10.95 -3.07
N TYR A 119 -11.77 -9.69 -3.17
CA TYR A 119 -11.29 -8.63 -2.28
C TYR A 119 -12.43 -7.92 -1.56
N PHE A 120 -12.18 -7.57 -0.31
CA PHE A 120 -13.01 -6.65 0.46
C PHE A 120 -12.15 -5.72 1.30
N ALA A 121 -12.61 -4.49 1.48
CA ALA A 121 -11.91 -3.49 2.29
C ALA A 121 -12.77 -2.90 3.40
N LEU A 122 -12.09 -2.41 4.42
CA LEU A 122 -12.65 -1.63 5.52
C LEU A 122 -11.89 -0.31 5.65
N CYS A 123 -12.62 0.77 5.96
CA CYS A 123 -12.01 2.06 6.27
C CYS A 123 -12.78 2.77 7.39
N ASN A 124 -12.08 3.28 8.39
CA ASN A 124 -12.66 4.08 9.47
C ASN A 124 -12.18 5.54 9.45
N GLY A 125 -11.42 5.93 8.43
CA GLY A 125 -10.83 7.25 8.31
C GLY A 125 -9.43 7.39 8.91
N TYR A 126 -9.08 6.62 9.95
CA TYR A 126 -7.69 6.54 10.44
C TYR A 126 -6.89 5.46 9.73
N GLU A 127 -7.54 4.36 9.35
CA GLU A 127 -6.90 3.18 8.77
C GLU A 127 -7.69 2.69 7.56
N PHE A 128 -6.96 2.16 6.58
CA PHE A 128 -7.49 1.40 5.46
C PHE A 128 -6.96 -0.03 5.54
N VAL A 129 -7.86 -1.01 5.42
CA VAL A 129 -7.51 -2.43 5.47
C VAL A 129 -8.14 -3.14 4.29
N LEU A 130 -7.33 -3.85 3.51
CA LEU A 130 -7.74 -4.67 2.39
C LEU A 130 -7.47 -6.13 2.70
N TYR A 131 -8.45 -6.99 2.42
CA TYR A 131 -8.37 -8.43 2.59
C TYR A 131 -8.60 -9.15 1.27
N ASP A 132 -7.95 -10.30 1.12
CA ASP A 132 -8.30 -11.32 0.15
C ASP A 132 -9.15 -12.37 0.89
N VAL A 133 -10.28 -12.80 0.29
CA VAL A 133 -11.18 -13.79 0.91
C VAL A 133 -10.52 -15.16 1.19
N SER A 134 -9.37 -15.43 0.57
CA SER A 134 -8.58 -16.64 0.79
C SER A 134 -7.57 -16.53 1.95
N LYS A 135 -7.41 -15.33 2.56
CA LYS A 135 -6.42 -15.06 3.61
C LYS A 135 -7.08 -14.56 4.89
N ILE A 136 -6.50 -14.93 6.03
CA ILE A 136 -6.93 -14.44 7.35
C ILE A 136 -6.36 -13.05 7.62
N GLU A 137 -5.08 -12.84 7.28
CA GLU A 137 -4.41 -11.56 7.47
C GLU A 137 -4.67 -10.60 6.29
N PRO A 138 -4.70 -9.27 6.54
CA PRO A 138 -4.84 -8.27 5.48
C PRO A 138 -3.75 -8.39 4.41
N VAL A 139 -4.12 -8.16 3.15
CA VAL A 139 -3.15 -8.02 2.04
C VAL A 139 -2.55 -6.62 1.98
N LEU A 140 -3.26 -5.62 2.49
CA LEU A 140 -2.77 -4.25 2.61
C LEU A 140 -3.39 -3.62 3.86
N ARG A 141 -2.58 -2.94 4.67
CA ARG A 141 -3.03 -2.24 5.88
C ARG A 141 -2.14 -1.04 6.13
N PHE A 142 -2.73 0.14 6.21
CA PHE A 142 -1.96 1.37 6.46
C PHE A 142 -2.81 2.47 7.11
N PRO A 143 -2.16 3.39 7.86
CA PRO A 143 -2.81 4.63 8.30
C PRO A 143 -3.22 5.47 7.11
N LEU A 144 -4.47 5.92 7.05
CA LEU A 144 -5.01 6.67 5.92
C LEU A 144 -4.23 7.97 5.60
N PRO A 145 -3.65 8.70 6.57
CA PRO A 145 -2.74 9.82 6.25
C PRO A 145 -1.53 9.44 5.37
N ALA A 146 -1.13 8.17 5.36
CA ALA A 146 -0.01 7.66 4.57
C ALA A 146 -0.43 7.15 3.18
N ILE A 147 -1.68 7.38 2.74
CA ILE A 147 -2.24 6.81 1.50
C ILE A 147 -1.42 7.11 0.24
N SER A 148 -0.73 8.25 0.18
CA SER A 148 0.20 8.63 -0.90
C SER A 148 1.26 7.55 -1.16
N LEU A 149 1.78 6.92 -0.10
CA LEU A 149 2.79 5.87 -0.18
C LEU A 149 2.22 4.55 -0.71
N TYR A 150 0.94 4.27 -0.41
CA TYR A 150 0.27 3.02 -0.76
C TYR A 150 -0.61 3.14 -2.01
N TRP A 151 -0.69 4.32 -2.61
CA TRP A 151 -1.57 4.58 -3.75
C TRP A 151 -1.24 3.66 -4.94
N GLY A 152 0.04 3.44 -5.21
CA GLY A 152 0.49 2.52 -6.25
C GLY A 152 0.03 1.08 -6.01
N ASP A 153 0.03 0.61 -4.75
CA ASP A 153 -0.48 -0.72 -4.40
C ASP A 153 -2.00 -0.80 -4.50
N LEU A 154 -2.72 0.24 -4.06
CA LEU A 154 -4.17 0.31 -4.25
C LEU A 154 -4.55 0.28 -5.73
N GLN A 155 -3.88 1.05 -6.59
CA GLN A 155 -4.14 1.01 -8.03
C GLN A 155 -3.82 -0.36 -8.62
N ARG A 156 -2.67 -0.94 -8.24
CA ARG A 156 -2.27 -2.28 -8.70
C ARG A 156 -3.29 -3.34 -8.30
N ILE A 157 -3.85 -3.28 -7.10
CA ILE A 157 -4.77 -4.32 -6.61
C ILE A 157 -6.22 -4.06 -7.06
N LEU A 158 -6.69 -2.82 -6.91
CA LEU A 158 -8.12 -2.47 -6.95
C LEU A 158 -8.57 -1.68 -8.17
N SER A 159 -7.67 -1.19 -9.03
CA SER A 159 -8.10 -0.45 -10.22
C SER A 159 -8.93 -1.33 -11.16
N PRO A 160 -9.90 -0.76 -11.91
CA PRO A 160 -10.68 -1.50 -12.88
C PRO A 160 -9.85 -2.26 -13.92
N GLN A 161 -8.64 -1.77 -14.23
CA GLN A 161 -7.74 -2.36 -15.21
C GLN A 161 -7.01 -3.61 -14.67
N THR A 162 -6.90 -3.76 -13.35
CA THR A 162 -6.05 -4.79 -12.73
C THR A 162 -6.80 -5.75 -11.81
N ILE A 163 -7.99 -5.37 -11.29
CA ILE A 163 -8.73 -6.12 -10.26
C ILE A 163 -8.96 -7.61 -10.60
N PHE A 164 -9.17 -7.95 -11.87
CA PHE A 164 -9.36 -9.34 -12.32
C PHE A 164 -8.08 -10.08 -12.70
N ASN A 165 -6.95 -9.37 -12.80
CA ASN A 165 -5.67 -9.91 -13.24
C ASN A 165 -4.78 -10.35 -12.07
N ASN A 166 -5.18 -10.08 -10.83
CA ASN A 166 -4.41 -10.32 -9.61
C ASN A 166 -4.47 -11.76 -9.07
N ALA A 167 -4.76 -12.75 -9.92
CA ALA A 167 -4.42 -14.13 -9.60
C ALA A 167 -2.88 -14.23 -9.51
N GLN A 168 -2.35 -14.00 -8.30
CA GLN A 168 -0.96 -13.71 -7.96
C GLN A 168 -0.50 -12.31 -8.40
N ALA A 169 -0.38 -11.40 -7.43
CA ALA A 169 0.43 -10.21 -7.60
C ALA A 169 1.83 -10.64 -8.07
N LYS A 170 2.10 -10.49 -9.37
CA LYS A 170 3.41 -10.77 -9.94
C LYS A 170 4.37 -9.78 -9.29
N LEU A 171 5.22 -10.27 -8.41
CA LEU A 171 6.32 -9.50 -7.85
C LEU A 171 7.05 -8.81 -9.02
N ALA A 172 7.35 -7.52 -8.83
CA ALA A 172 8.15 -6.81 -9.80
C ALA A 172 9.53 -7.48 -9.87
N LYS A 173 10.19 -7.40 -11.03
CA LYS A 173 11.52 -8.01 -11.18
C LYS A 173 12.51 -7.27 -10.28
N ASP A 174 13.44 -7.99 -9.67
CA ASP A 174 14.56 -7.38 -8.96
C ASP A 174 15.58 -6.77 -9.95
N LEU A 175 15.91 -5.49 -9.76
CA LEU A 175 16.83 -4.75 -10.63
C LEU A 175 18.26 -5.25 -10.48
N GLY A 176 18.73 -5.53 -9.27
CA GLY A 176 20.11 -5.95 -9.06
C GLY A 176 20.40 -7.31 -9.70
N LEU A 177 19.47 -8.26 -9.60
CA LEU A 177 19.56 -9.56 -10.25
C LEU A 177 19.51 -9.42 -11.77
N HIS A 178 18.69 -8.51 -12.27
CA HIS A 178 18.64 -8.19 -13.70
C HIS A 178 19.98 -7.65 -14.19
N LEU A 179 20.55 -6.66 -13.50
CA LEU A 179 21.85 -6.06 -13.82
C LEU A 179 22.99 -7.10 -13.75
N LYS A 180 23.00 -7.95 -12.72
CA LYS A 180 23.96 -9.06 -12.59
C LYS A 180 23.89 -10.01 -13.79
N ARG A 181 22.68 -10.40 -14.22
CA ARG A 181 22.49 -11.27 -15.38
C ARG A 181 22.92 -10.63 -16.70
N LEU A 182 22.92 -9.30 -16.76
CA LEU A 182 23.43 -8.53 -17.89
C LEU A 182 24.96 -8.29 -17.82
N GLY A 183 25.65 -8.75 -16.77
CA GLY A 183 27.09 -8.58 -16.58
C GLY A 183 27.50 -7.22 -16.01
N PHE A 184 26.54 -6.46 -15.45
CA PHE A 184 26.83 -5.16 -14.84
C PHE A 184 27.47 -5.28 -13.44
N ASP A 185 27.57 -6.49 -12.89
CA ASP A 185 28.27 -6.76 -11.64
C ASP A 185 29.79 -6.53 -11.72
N GLN A 186 30.32 -6.33 -12.93
CA GLN A 186 31.72 -5.95 -13.15
C GLN A 186 31.98 -4.44 -13.00
N PHE A 187 30.93 -3.61 -12.96
CA PHE A 187 31.09 -2.17 -12.79
C PHE A 187 31.14 -1.79 -11.31
N GLU A 188 32.22 -1.10 -10.93
CA GLU A 188 32.40 -0.56 -9.59
C GLU A 188 31.57 0.70 -9.32
N SER A 189 31.01 1.31 -10.37
CA SER A 189 30.21 2.54 -10.26
C SER A 189 29.13 2.58 -11.34
N MET A 190 27.89 2.76 -10.89
CA MET A 190 26.68 3.02 -11.65
C MET A 190 25.97 4.20 -11.01
N PHE A 191 25.62 5.19 -11.82
CA PHE A 191 25.05 6.43 -11.34
C PHE A 191 23.54 6.49 -11.60
N PHE A 192 22.77 6.62 -10.52
CA PHE A 192 21.32 6.78 -10.53
C PHE A 192 20.98 8.23 -10.14
N PRO A 193 20.61 9.08 -11.12
CA PRO A 193 20.24 10.45 -10.84
C PRO A 193 18.83 10.55 -10.23
N SER A 194 18.67 11.51 -9.32
CA SER A 194 17.35 11.94 -8.83
C SER A 194 16.48 10.82 -8.25
N VAL A 195 17.09 9.96 -7.44
CA VAL A 195 16.40 8.87 -6.74
C VAL A 195 15.57 9.45 -5.59
N PRO A 196 14.24 9.23 -5.57
CA PRO A 196 13.40 9.65 -4.47
C PRO A 196 13.57 8.70 -3.28
N LEU A 197 14.12 9.20 -2.17
CA LEU A 197 14.11 8.49 -0.90
C LEU A 197 12.73 8.63 -0.26
N THR A 198 12.03 7.51 -0.12
CA THR A 198 10.69 7.42 0.50
C THR A 198 10.70 6.66 1.82
N ASN A 199 11.76 5.89 2.07
CA ASN A 199 11.96 5.14 3.30
C ASN A 199 13.45 4.85 3.52
N ILE A 200 13.84 4.67 4.78
CA ILE A 200 15.16 4.13 5.16
C ILE A 200 14.96 3.17 6.34
N GLY A 201 15.50 1.97 6.23
CA GLY A 201 15.51 0.95 7.29
C GLY A 201 16.92 0.68 7.80
N GLN A 202 17.05 0.40 9.10
CA GLN A 202 18.26 -0.17 9.68
C GLN A 202 18.35 -1.67 9.35
N LEU A 203 19.56 -2.15 9.05
CA LEU A 203 19.91 -3.55 8.87
C LEU A 203 21.05 -3.94 9.82
N ASP A 204 21.12 -5.22 10.19
CA ASP A 204 22.24 -5.76 10.98
C ASP A 204 23.48 -6.05 10.14
N PRO A 205 24.70 -5.94 10.69
CA PRO A 205 25.03 -5.43 12.03
C PRO A 205 25.08 -3.89 12.13
N ASP A 206 25.57 -3.20 11.10
CA ASP A 206 25.61 -1.72 11.06
C ASP A 206 25.35 -1.17 9.64
N MET A 207 24.31 -1.70 9.01
CA MET A 207 23.91 -1.35 7.64
C MET A 207 22.55 -0.64 7.62
N TYR A 208 22.22 -0.07 6.47
CA TYR A 208 20.96 0.58 6.19
C TYR A 208 20.50 0.17 4.79
N SER A 209 19.20 0.29 4.53
CA SER A 209 18.63 0.05 3.22
C SER A 209 17.57 1.08 2.88
N THR A 210 17.46 1.40 1.60
CA THR A 210 16.33 2.14 1.02
C THR A 210 15.88 1.43 -0.25
N SER A 211 14.61 1.52 -0.57
CA SER A 211 14.04 0.88 -1.76
C SER A 211 13.43 1.89 -2.72
N GLY A 212 13.40 1.51 -3.99
CA GLY A 212 12.78 2.28 -5.05
C GLY A 212 12.24 1.37 -6.15
N ALA A 213 11.66 2.00 -7.17
CA ALA A 213 11.22 1.31 -8.37
C ALA A 213 11.63 2.11 -9.60
N ILE A 214 11.96 1.39 -10.67
CA ILE A 214 12.27 1.95 -11.99
C ILE A 214 11.40 1.26 -13.03
N ILE A 215 10.98 2.02 -14.04
CA ILE A 215 10.35 1.46 -15.24
C ILE A 215 11.36 1.60 -16.37
N ASN A 216 11.76 0.48 -16.96
CA ASN A 216 12.66 0.41 -18.10
C ASN A 216 11.99 -0.40 -19.21
N ASP A 217 11.86 0.17 -20.42
CA ASP A 217 11.20 -0.45 -21.58
C ASP A 217 9.81 -1.05 -21.27
N GLY A 218 9.02 -0.37 -20.43
CA GLY A 218 7.69 -0.81 -20.02
C GLY A 218 7.68 -1.92 -18.97
N GLU A 219 8.84 -2.42 -18.56
CA GLU A 219 8.96 -3.36 -17.43
C GLU A 219 9.26 -2.62 -16.14
N ARG A 220 8.52 -2.96 -15.07
CA ARG A 220 8.77 -2.44 -13.73
C ARG A 220 9.77 -3.32 -12.99
N PHE A 221 10.80 -2.68 -12.47
CA PHE A 221 11.77 -3.28 -11.54
C PHE A 221 11.67 -2.63 -10.17
N VAL A 222 11.96 -3.41 -9.14
CA VAL A 222 12.20 -2.91 -7.78
C VAL A 222 13.69 -3.00 -7.50
N VAL A 223 14.21 -2.04 -6.74
CA VAL A 223 15.62 -1.97 -6.38
C VAL A 223 15.74 -1.69 -4.89
N THR A 224 16.68 -2.37 -4.24
CA THR A 224 17.16 -2.06 -2.89
C THR A 224 18.58 -1.52 -2.97
N PHE A 225 18.84 -0.47 -2.19
CA PHE A 225 20.14 0.16 -2.06
C PHE A 225 20.61 0.00 -0.61
N ASP A 226 21.59 -0.85 -0.40
CA ASP A 226 22.19 -1.10 0.91
C ASP A 226 23.45 -0.28 1.08
N PHE A 227 23.66 0.23 2.30
CA PHE A 227 24.77 1.12 2.58
C PHE A 227 25.18 1.11 4.05
N ASP A 228 26.45 1.41 4.29
CA ASP A 228 27.03 1.36 5.63
C ASP A 228 26.78 2.65 6.43
N ALA A 229 27.16 2.63 7.70
CA ALA A 229 27.03 3.78 8.59
C ALA A 229 27.80 5.02 8.10
N LEU A 230 28.96 4.85 7.43
CA LEU A 230 29.73 5.96 6.87
C LEU A 230 28.97 6.65 5.73
N THR A 231 28.36 5.85 4.86
CA THR A 231 27.56 6.32 3.74
C THR A 231 26.26 6.95 4.24
N PHE A 232 25.63 6.38 5.27
CA PHE A 232 24.46 6.97 5.93
C PHE A 232 24.72 8.40 6.44
N GLN A 233 25.93 8.71 6.95
CA GLN A 233 26.27 10.08 7.37
C GLN A 233 26.14 11.12 6.24
N GLN A 234 26.27 10.70 4.97
CA GLN A 234 26.13 11.59 3.82
C GLN A 234 24.68 12.06 3.59
N LEU A 235 23.70 11.41 4.23
CA LEU A 235 22.30 11.81 4.21
C LEU A 235 21.99 12.93 5.22
N LYS A 236 22.92 13.28 6.11
CA LYS A 236 22.74 14.39 7.05
C LYS A 236 22.48 15.70 6.29
N GLY A 237 21.36 16.37 6.60
CA GLY A 237 20.91 17.56 5.88
C GLY A 237 20.32 17.31 4.48
N LYS A 238 20.26 16.05 4.02
CA LYS A 238 19.52 15.63 2.81
C LYS A 238 18.16 15.02 3.13
N ILE A 239 17.98 14.50 4.35
CA ILE A 239 16.71 14.01 4.91
C ILE A 239 16.36 14.80 6.19
N PRO A 240 15.14 14.71 6.72
CA PRO A 240 14.75 15.39 7.96
C PRO A 240 15.65 15.01 9.14
N ASP A 241 16.07 16.01 9.94
CA ASP A 241 16.94 15.78 11.09
C ASP A 241 16.32 14.82 12.11
N THR A 242 15.00 14.83 12.26
CA THR A 242 14.27 13.87 13.11
C THR A 242 14.52 12.43 12.65
N ALA A 243 14.31 12.15 11.37
CA ALA A 243 14.55 10.85 10.78
C ALA A 243 16.03 10.43 10.87
N PHE A 244 16.95 11.36 10.56
CA PHE A 244 18.38 11.10 10.66
C PHE A 244 18.80 10.73 12.08
N ASN A 245 18.34 11.51 13.08
CA ASN A 245 18.68 11.27 14.48
C ASN A 245 18.06 9.98 15.01
N ASP A 246 16.86 9.62 14.56
CA ASP A 246 16.21 8.37 14.98
C ASP A 246 16.88 7.14 14.39
N LEU A 247 17.24 7.18 13.10
CA LEU A 247 17.97 6.12 12.42
C LEU A 247 19.43 6.01 12.89
N SER A 248 20.03 7.09 13.39
CA SER A 248 21.38 7.06 13.98
C SER A 248 21.44 6.29 15.30
N LYS A 249 20.31 6.08 15.98
CA LYS A 249 20.26 5.38 17.27
C LYS A 249 20.11 3.87 17.05
N ARG A 250 21.14 3.11 17.41
CA ARG A 250 21.12 1.64 17.46
C ARG A 250 20.79 1.18 18.87
N GLU A 251 19.58 0.68 19.08
CA GLU A 251 19.13 0.13 20.35
C GLU A 251 19.19 -1.41 20.34
N ASN A 252 19.30 -2.01 21.53
CA ASN A 252 19.13 -3.45 21.74
C ASN A 252 17.64 -3.79 21.60
N GLY A 253 17.14 -3.79 20.36
CA GLY A 253 15.74 -3.94 20.02
C GLY A 253 15.53 -4.09 18.51
N PRO A 254 14.28 -4.10 18.04
CA PRO A 254 13.98 -4.20 16.62
C PRO A 254 14.62 -3.04 15.86
N ARG A 255 15.09 -3.34 14.65
CA ARG A 255 15.66 -2.35 13.74
C ARG A 255 14.58 -1.33 13.34
N LYS A 256 14.96 -0.06 13.32
CA LYS A 256 14.06 1.04 13.01
C LYS A 256 13.94 1.22 11.50
N ALA A 257 12.74 1.55 11.05
CA ALA A 257 12.49 2.03 9.70
C ALA A 257 11.71 3.33 9.77
N VAL A 258 12.09 4.30 8.94
CA VAL A 258 11.38 5.57 8.80
C VAL A 258 10.84 5.65 7.39
N SER A 259 9.57 6.05 7.26
CA SER A 259 8.95 6.33 5.97
C SER A 259 8.55 7.81 5.90
N PHE A 260 8.82 8.43 4.75
CA PHE A 260 8.56 9.84 4.50
C PHE A 260 7.19 9.99 3.82
N ALA A 261 6.12 10.07 4.62
CA ALA A 261 4.73 9.95 4.14
C ALA A 261 4.32 10.96 3.05
N ASN A 262 4.74 12.21 3.18
CA ASN A 262 4.25 13.30 2.33
C ASN A 262 5.31 13.88 1.38
N ASP A 263 6.58 13.53 1.59
CA ASP A 263 7.71 14.14 0.88
C ASP A 263 8.71 13.07 0.44
N ALA A 264 9.11 13.10 -0.83
CA ALA A 264 10.26 12.35 -1.32
C ALA A 264 11.52 13.24 -1.28
N PHE A 265 12.57 12.75 -0.62
CA PHE A 265 13.86 13.45 -0.58
C PHE A 265 14.73 12.96 -1.72
N VAL A 266 14.98 13.83 -2.69
CA VAL A 266 15.68 13.45 -3.92
C VAL A 266 17.20 13.49 -3.70
N VAL A 267 17.87 12.37 -3.97
CA VAL A 267 19.34 12.24 -3.90
C VAL A 267 19.89 11.66 -5.20
N HIS A 268 21.19 11.84 -5.44
CA HIS A 268 21.89 11.10 -6.49
C HIS A 268 22.64 9.94 -5.85
N ILE A 269 22.57 8.75 -6.45
CA ILE A 269 23.19 7.55 -5.90
C ILE A 269 24.26 7.05 -6.86
N ASP A 270 25.48 6.90 -6.37
CA ASP A 270 26.55 6.14 -7.01
C ASP A 270 26.65 4.79 -6.29
N CYS A 271 26.46 3.69 -7.02
CA CYS A 271 26.41 2.35 -6.44
C CYS A 271 27.03 1.30 -7.37
N ARG A 272 27.11 0.06 -6.90
CA ARG A 272 27.50 -1.12 -7.68
C ARG A 272 26.58 -2.28 -7.34
N VAL A 273 26.58 -3.33 -8.17
CA VAL A 273 25.82 -4.54 -7.84
C VAL A 273 26.43 -5.22 -6.61
N GLY A 274 25.60 -5.64 -5.66
CA GLY A 274 26.05 -6.42 -4.51
C GLY A 274 26.56 -7.81 -4.92
N SER A 275 27.37 -8.41 -4.05
CA SER A 275 27.91 -9.76 -4.26
C SER A 275 26.99 -10.87 -3.74
N GLN A 276 26.18 -10.57 -2.70
CA GLN A 276 25.37 -11.53 -1.95
C GLN A 276 23.90 -11.46 -2.35
N LEU A 277 23.32 -12.61 -2.72
CA LEU A 277 21.87 -12.73 -2.91
C LEU A 277 21.18 -12.79 -1.55
N GLU A 278 20.04 -12.12 -1.47
CA GLU A 278 19.13 -12.17 -0.33
C GLU A 278 17.86 -12.94 -0.73
N GLU A 279 17.28 -13.67 0.23
CA GLU A 279 16.10 -14.49 0.02
C GLU A 279 15.12 -14.29 1.18
N ASN A 280 13.85 -14.12 0.85
CA ASN A 280 12.76 -14.14 1.82
C ASN A 280 11.69 -15.18 1.39
N THR A 281 10.55 -15.21 2.08
CA THR A 281 9.48 -16.19 1.82
C THR A 281 8.86 -16.09 0.43
N ASP A 282 9.02 -14.95 -0.24
CA ASP A 282 8.29 -14.60 -1.45
C ASP A 282 9.23 -14.39 -2.65
N GLU A 283 10.50 -14.00 -2.44
CA GLU A 283 11.44 -13.68 -3.52
C GLU A 283 12.92 -13.89 -3.17
N ILE A 284 13.74 -13.96 -4.23
CA ILE A 284 15.19 -13.86 -4.19
C ILE A 284 15.56 -12.55 -4.89
N PHE A 285 16.40 -11.72 -4.26
CA PHE A 285 16.79 -10.42 -4.76
C PHE A 285 18.28 -10.14 -4.52
N GLN A 286 18.83 -9.15 -5.22
CA GLN A 286 20.24 -8.76 -5.14
C GLN A 286 20.32 -7.26 -4.85
N PRO A 287 20.65 -6.84 -3.62
CA PRO A 287 20.81 -5.42 -3.33
C PRO A 287 21.92 -4.78 -4.16
N LEU A 288 21.73 -3.51 -4.52
CA LEU A 288 22.82 -2.64 -4.96
C LEU A 288 23.51 -2.07 -3.72
N VAL A 289 24.82 -1.91 -3.75
CA VAL A 289 25.57 -1.31 -2.63
C VAL A 289 25.95 0.10 -2.99
N VAL A 290 25.53 1.07 -2.17
CA VAL A 290 25.84 2.49 -2.38
C VAL A 290 27.30 2.74 -2.06
N ASN A 291 28.00 3.37 -3.01
CA ASN A 291 29.34 3.90 -2.82
C ASN A 291 29.28 5.27 -2.13
N ARG A 292 28.32 6.10 -2.55
CA ARG A 292 28.07 7.45 -1.98
C ARG A 292 26.73 8.03 -2.44
N PHE A 293 26.20 8.93 -1.61
CA PHE A 293 25.13 9.84 -1.95
C PHE A 293 25.71 11.18 -2.42
N ILE A 294 25.42 11.57 -3.65
CA ILE A 294 25.85 12.83 -4.26
C ILE A 294 24.80 13.91 -3.98
#